data_AF-A0A9Q9HQ96-F1
#
_entry.id   AF-A0A9Q9HQ96-F1
#
_cell.length_a   1.000
_cell.length_b   1.000
_cell.length_c   1.000
_cell.angle_alpha   90.00
_cell.angle_beta   90.00
_cell.angle_gamma   90.00
#
_symmetry.space_group_name_H-M   'P 1'
#
loop_
_entity.id
_entity.type
_entity.pdbx_description
1 polymer ?
#
loop_
_entity_poly.entity_id
_entity_poly.type
_entity_poly.pdbx_seq_one_letter_code
_entity_poly.pdbx_strand_id
1 'polypeptide(L)'
;MSELEGEKVRLEAVIADTPEPSALRLHPRLPARCRVLIEDLAGALNAPEVRREATASLQALISEVRMVPDGTAPGGHQLELVGELAGLMALGQP
;
A
#
# COMPACT_ATOMS: atom_id res chain seq x y z
N MET A 1 -17.73 -7.88 -38.94
CA MET A 1 -16.45 -7.18 -39.21
C MET A 1 -16.50 -5.70 -38.81
N SER A 2 -17.64 -5.00 -38.97
CA SER A 2 -17.74 -3.58 -38.57
C SER A 2 -17.69 -3.29 -37.07
N GLU A 3 -18.15 -4.20 -36.22
CA GLU A 3 -18.12 -4.01 -34.76
C GLU A 3 -16.69 -4.00 -34.21
N LEU A 4 -15.84 -4.93 -34.68
CA LEU A 4 -14.43 -4.95 -34.31
C LEU A 4 -13.67 -3.73 -34.84
N GLU A 5 -14.04 -3.24 -36.02
CA GLU A 5 -13.45 -2.02 -36.58
C GLU A 5 -13.83 -0.77 -35.78
N GLY A 6 -15.10 -0.65 -35.36
CA GLY A 6 -15.55 0.42 -34.48
C GLY A 6 -14.88 0.37 -33.11
N GLU A 7 -14.72 -0.83 -32.55
CA GLU A 7 -14.03 -1.05 -31.28
C GLU A 7 -12.54 -0.67 -31.36
N LYS A 8 -11.88 -1.04 -32.47
CA LYS A 8 -10.49 -0.65 -32.73
C LYS A 8 -10.33 0.87 -32.79
N VAL A 9 -11.19 1.57 -33.53
CA VAL A 9 -11.15 3.04 -33.63
C VAL A 9 -11.36 3.70 -32.26
N ARG A 10 -12.27 3.16 -31.44
CA ARG A 10 -12.48 3.65 -30.08
C ARG A 10 -11.23 3.48 -29.21
N LEU A 11 -10.61 2.29 -29.26
CA LEU A 11 -9.39 2.01 -28.48
C LEU A 11 -8.21 2.87 -28.92
N GLU A 12 -8.05 3.09 -30.23
CA GLU A 12 -7.03 3.99 -30.78
C GLU A 12 -7.22 5.44 -30.30
N ALA A 13 -8.47 5.91 -30.23
CA ALA A 13 -8.79 7.24 -29.68
C ALA A 13 -8.45 7.35 -28.17
N VAL A 14 -8.72 6.31 -27.39
CA VAL A 14 -8.40 6.27 -25.95
C VAL A 14 -6.88 6.29 -25.71
N ILE A 15 -6.12 5.56 -26.53
CA ILE A 15 -4.66 5.53 -26.45
C ILE A 15 -4.07 6.89 -26.84
N ALA A 16 -4.62 7.53 -27.88
CA ALA A 16 -4.17 8.86 -28.31
C ALA A 16 -4.44 9.95 -27.25
N ASP A 17 -5.55 9.84 -26.50
CA ASP A 17 -5.92 10.78 -25.43
C ASP A 17 -5.18 10.50 -24.11
N THR A 18 -4.51 9.36 -24.00
CA THR A 18 -3.70 8.98 -22.84
C THR A 18 -2.23 8.85 -23.25
N PRO A 19 -1.50 9.97 -23.43
CA PRO A 19 -0.09 9.91 -23.79
C PRO A 19 0.67 9.10 -22.75
N GLU A 20 1.53 8.20 -23.21
CA GLU A 20 2.32 7.34 -22.34
C GLU A 20 3.10 8.23 -21.35
N PRO A 21 2.90 8.06 -20.03
CA PRO A 21 3.53 8.91 -19.05
C PRO A 21 5.05 8.83 -19.26
N SER A 22 5.70 9.99 -19.34
CA SER A 22 7.15 10.08 -19.56
C SER A 22 7.85 9.08 -18.65
N ALA A 23 8.65 8.17 -19.23
CA ALA A 23 9.31 7.09 -18.50
C ALA A 23 9.82 7.61 -17.16
N LEU A 24 9.31 7.05 -16.06
CA LEU A 24 9.57 7.50 -14.70
C LEU A 24 11.09 7.47 -14.45
N ARG A 25 11.76 8.62 -14.59
CA ARG A 25 13.21 8.72 -14.40
C ARG A 25 13.51 8.76 -12.92
N LEU A 26 13.53 7.59 -12.30
CA LEU A 26 13.99 7.46 -10.92
C LEU A 26 15.50 7.71 -10.88
N HIS A 27 15.92 8.69 -10.08
CA HIS A 27 17.34 8.91 -9.86
C HIS A 27 17.95 7.64 -9.23
N PRO A 28 19.14 7.17 -9.65
CA PRO A 28 19.71 5.91 -9.16
C PRO A 28 19.88 5.84 -7.63
N ARG A 29 20.03 7.00 -6.97
CA ARG A 29 20.14 7.09 -5.51
C ARG A 29 18.80 7.19 -4.77
N LEU A 30 17.68 7.30 -5.46
CA LEU A 30 16.37 7.45 -4.85
C LEU A 30 16.00 6.26 -3.95
N PRO A 31 16.22 4.99 -4.34
CA PRO A 31 15.92 3.86 -3.46
C PRO A 31 16.74 3.88 -2.17
N ALA A 32 18.03 4.21 -2.27
CA ALA A 32 18.91 4.31 -1.10
C ALA A 32 18.46 5.45 -0.17
N ARG A 33 18.10 6.61 -0.73
CA ARG A 33 17.58 7.73 0.06
C ARG A 33 16.24 7.40 0.74
N CYS A 34 15.36 6.69 0.04
CA CYS A 34 14.09 6.25 0.60
C CYS A 34 14.29 5.34 1.82
N ARG A 35 15.22 4.38 1.74
CA ARG A 35 15.58 3.52 2.88
C ARG A 35 16.03 4.31 4.10
N VAL A 36 16.93 5.28 3.91
CA VAL A 36 17.39 6.15 5.01
C VAL A 36 16.22 6.90 5.65
N LEU A 37 15.32 7.47 4.84
CA LEU A 37 14.15 8.19 5.37
C LEU A 37 13.20 7.26 6.15
N ILE A 38 13.04 6.01 5.70
CA ILE A 38 12.22 5.02 6.41
C ILE A 38 12.88 4.60 7.73
N GLU A 39 14.19 4.38 7.73
CA GLU A 39 14.97 4.05 8.94
C GLU A 39 14.92 5.19 9.96
N ASP A 40 15.14 6.42 9.52
CA ASP A 40 15.07 7.63 10.35
C ASP A 40 13.67 7.81 10.95
N LEU A 41 12.62 7.62 10.13
CA LEU A 41 11.24 7.70 10.60
C LEU A 41 10.94 6.62 11.64
N ALA A 42 11.35 5.37 11.39
CA ALA A 42 11.18 4.28 12.33
C ALA A 42 11.90 4.56 13.66
N GLY A 43 13.10 5.14 13.61
CA GLY A 43 13.83 5.58 14.79
C GLY A 43 13.08 6.68 15.55
N ALA A 44 12.62 7.72 14.86
CA ALA A 44 11.92 8.84 15.45
C ALA A 44 10.60 8.43 16.13
N LEU A 45 9.82 7.54 15.52
CA LEU A 45 8.56 7.04 16.10
C LEU A 45 8.77 6.20 17.37
N ASN A 46 9.95 5.60 17.53
CA ASN A 46 10.31 4.80 18.70
C ASN A 46 10.99 5.61 19.82
N ALA A 47 11.28 6.89 19.61
CA ALA A 47 11.88 7.75 20.63
C ALA A 47 10.96 7.84 21.87
N PRO A 48 11.49 7.63 23.09
CA PRO A 48 10.67 7.44 24.29
C PRO A 48 9.77 8.64 24.62
N GLU A 49 10.16 9.84 24.20
CA GLU A 49 9.44 11.10 24.40
C GLU A 49 8.14 11.16 23.60
N VAL A 50 8.10 10.54 22.41
CA VAL A 50 6.96 10.61 21.47
C VAL A 50 6.29 9.27 21.24
N ARG A 51 6.88 8.15 21.71
CA ARG A 51 6.42 6.79 21.44
C ARG A 51 4.93 6.57 21.74
N ARG A 52 4.42 7.15 22.82
CA ARG A 52 3.00 7.02 23.19
C ARG A 52 2.08 7.63 22.14
N GLU A 53 2.37 8.84 21.71
CA GLU A 53 1.59 9.55 20.71
C GLU A 53 1.75 8.90 19.33
N ALA A 54 2.98 8.54 18.95
CA ALA A 54 3.27 7.79 17.74
C ALA A 54 2.46 6.48 17.67
N THR A 55 2.40 5.72 18.77
CA THR A 55 1.62 4.48 18.85
C THR A 55 0.12 4.76 18.66
N ALA A 56 -0.41 5.81 19.29
CA ALA A 56 -1.82 6.18 19.13
C ALA A 56 -2.15 6.58 17.68
N SER A 57 -1.26 7.33 17.02
CA SER A 57 -1.41 7.72 15.61
C SER A 57 -1.37 6.51 14.68
N LEU A 58 -0.47 5.54 14.93
CA LEU A 58 -0.43 4.29 14.16
C LEU A 58 -1.69 3.45 14.38
N GLN A 59 -2.22 3.41 15.61
CA GLN A 59 -3.47 2.71 15.91
C GLN A 59 -4.69 3.39 15.25
N ALA A 60 -4.66 4.71 15.05
CA ALA A 60 -5.73 5.43 14.34
C ALA A 60 -5.84 5.02 12.85
N LEU A 61 -4.81 4.42 12.27
CA LEU A 61 -4.83 3.85 10.91
C LEU A 61 -5.56 2.50 10.84
N ILE A 62 -5.91 1.91 11.99
CA ILE A 62 -6.72 0.71 12.09
C ILE A 62 -8.18 1.15 12.16
N SER A 63 -8.97 0.75 11.16
CA SER A 63 -10.41 1.00 11.14
C SER A 63 -11.14 0.05 12.08
N GLU A 64 -10.76 -1.22 12.10
CA GLU A 64 -11.32 -2.21 13.02
C GLU A 64 -10.44 -3.48 13.11
N VAL A 65 -10.71 -4.28 14.13
CA VAL A 65 -10.11 -5.60 14.34
C VAL A 65 -11.23 -6.63 14.33
N ARG A 66 -11.23 -7.54 13.36
CA ARG A 66 -12.25 -8.59 13.20
C ARG A 66 -11.71 -9.93 13.69
N MET A 67 -12.61 -10.74 14.24
CA MET A 67 -12.32 -12.14 14.53
C MET A 67 -12.99 -13.00 13.47
N VAL A 68 -12.21 -13.76 12.72
CA VAL A 68 -12.67 -14.58 11.61
C VAL A 68 -12.47 -16.05 11.97
N PRO A 69 -13.47 -16.92 11.77
CA PRO A 69 -13.30 -18.36 11.96
C PRO A 69 -12.16 -18.91 11.08
N ASP A 70 -11.27 -19.69 11.71
CA ASP A 70 -10.18 -20.41 11.04
C ASP A 70 -9.99 -21.76 11.74
N GLY A 71 -10.33 -22.84 11.04
CA GLY A 71 -10.23 -24.21 11.56
C GLY A 71 -8.79 -24.69 11.77
N THR A 72 -7.79 -23.96 11.29
CA THR A 72 -6.37 -24.26 11.47
C THR A 72 -5.71 -23.46 12.59
N ALA A 73 -6.37 -22.37 13.03
CA ALA A 73 -5.86 -21.51 14.09
C ALA A 73 -6.09 -22.14 15.49
N PRO A 74 -5.16 -21.94 16.44
CA PRO A 74 -5.39 -22.30 17.83
C PRO A 74 -6.63 -21.57 18.38
N GLY A 75 -7.70 -22.32 18.69
CA GLY A 75 -8.96 -21.76 19.16
C GLY A 75 -10.00 -21.49 18.06
N GLY A 76 -9.77 -21.93 16.81
CA GLY A 76 -10.78 -21.90 15.75
C GLY A 76 -11.05 -20.52 15.15
N HIS A 77 -10.25 -19.51 15.51
CA HIS A 77 -10.41 -18.13 15.08
C HIS A 77 -9.05 -17.46 14.87
N GLN A 78 -9.00 -16.54 13.92
CA GLN A 78 -7.88 -15.64 13.67
C GLN A 78 -8.31 -14.17 13.77
N LEU A 79 -7.37 -13.30 14.11
CA LEU A 79 -7.59 -11.85 14.13
C LEU A 79 -7.18 -11.26 12.79
N GLU A 80 -8.06 -10.45 12.22
CA GLU A 80 -7.80 -9.69 11.00
C GLU A 80 -7.83 -8.20 11.32
N LEU A 81 -6.83 -7.47 10.83
CA LEU A 81 -6.78 -6.01 10.89
C LEU A 81 -7.43 -5.46 9.62
N VAL A 82 -8.29 -4.46 9.76
CA VAL A 82 -8.88 -3.72 8.63
C VAL A 82 -8.52 -2.25 8.75
N GLY A 83 -8.12 -1.64 7.63
CA GLY A 83 -7.76 -0.23 7.56
C GLY A 83 -6.49 -0.01 6.73
N GLU A 84 -5.97 1.21 6.78
CA GLU A 84 -4.77 1.60 6.03
C GLU A 84 -3.54 0.83 6.53
N LEU A 85 -3.43 0.60 7.83
CA LEU A 85 -2.32 -0.15 8.41
C LEU A 85 -2.30 -1.60 7.91
N ALA A 86 -3.47 -2.23 7.75
CA ALA A 86 -3.57 -3.58 7.21
C ALA A 86 -3.09 -3.66 5.76
N GLY A 87 -3.46 -2.66 4.94
CA GLY A 87 -2.99 -2.55 3.55
C GLY A 87 -1.47 -2.38 3.46
N LEU A 88 -0.88 -1.53 4.30
CA LEU A 88 0.57 -1.36 4.38
C LEU A 88 1.29 -2.65 4.77
N MET A 89 0.75 -3.41 5.72
CA MET A 89 1.32 -4.69 6.14
C MET A 89 1.24 -5.75 5.04
N ALA A 90 0.14 -5.80 4.28
CA ALA A 90 -0.03 -6.75 3.17
C ALA A 90 0.99 -6.52 2.04
N LEU A 91 1.37 -5.26 1.78
CA LEU A 91 2.41 -4.93 0.78
C LEU A 91 3.82 -5.37 1.19
N GLY A 92 4.07 -5.57 2.49
CA GLY A 92 5.36 -5.97 3.04
C GLY A 92 5.50 -7.48 3.25
N GLN A 93 4.44 -8.26 3.07
CA GLN A 93 4.51 -9.72 3.13
C GLN A 93 5.15 -10.27 1.84
N PRO A 94 6.09 -11.23 1.95
CA PRO A 94 6.75 -11.84 0.80
C PRO A 94 5.82 -12.70 -0.06
#